data_AF-A0AA39IA08-F1
#
_entry.id   AF-A0AA39IA08-F1
#
_cell.length_a   1.000
_cell.length_b   1.000
_cell.length_c   1.000
_cell.angle_alpha   90.00
_cell.angle_beta   90.00
_cell.angle_gamma   90.00
#
_symmetry.space_group_name_H-M   'P 1'
#
loop_
_entity.id
_entity.type
_entity.pdbx_description
1 polymer ?
#
loop_
_entity_poly.entity_id
_entity_poly.type
_entity_poly.pdbx_seq_one_letter_code
_entity_poly.pdbx_strand_id
1 'polypeptide(L)'
;MGSIGGVRKWSPLVLTSFRRLPCFASCRFTRKMPEVLAEAQNQTGNVVESKKQVVVPEATARITPFLKLSETAANLEEETSSVAGVQLRAAEEATVPARGKTCISTEIQMAIPEGFYGRIAPLDTLAEKHMIQTGAGVIDSDYRGTIKVLLFNYGTEEVKIPVGEAIARIPIEEIYAPSEIKWKKLDENATLPVIGSQLAAGADLTSAEECVVPAGGQKLVTTNLCADFPEDCYGRIAPRSGLAAKKFIHVGGGVCAARNEPIRVLLFNHSQEDFTIAVGDRIAQFVLQKAAPTAARSDDVDENGEPKAKCARTNGVMFVKIAAPSEFTVEPRGKATVSVDITQTIPEGYYARVAPLFSLATKNSIDVGGNLVTNGSTSITIFNHGGVEKKFEKDEPIAQLIFEKAEAPSFKLQESLEETTRGSGGFGSTGVSSS
;
A
#
# COMPACT_ATOMS: atom_id res chain seq x y z
N MET A 1 -83.10 -6.95 9.09
CA MET A 1 -83.61 -8.08 8.27
C MET A 1 -82.76 -8.18 7.01
N GLY A 2 -82.13 -9.35 6.76
CA GLY A 2 -81.45 -9.80 5.52
C GLY A 2 -80.15 -9.07 5.14
N SER A 3 -78.92 -9.59 5.18
CA SER A 3 -78.29 -10.90 4.88
C SER A 3 -77.98 -11.17 3.40
N ILE A 4 -76.78 -11.75 3.20
CA ILE A 4 -76.23 -12.53 2.05
C ILE A 4 -75.62 -11.70 0.90
N GLY A 5 -74.39 -11.91 0.41
CA GLY A 5 -73.33 -12.89 0.70
C GLY A 5 -72.33 -12.95 -0.47
N GLY A 6 -71.11 -13.48 -0.25
CA GLY A 6 -70.23 -13.91 -1.35
C GLY A 6 -68.72 -13.72 -1.16
N VAL A 7 -68.12 -14.41 -0.18
CA VAL A 7 -66.66 -14.65 -0.11
C VAL A 7 -66.36 -15.98 -0.78
N ARG A 8 -65.36 -16.05 -1.68
CA ARG A 8 -64.72 -17.32 -2.08
C ARG A 8 -63.24 -17.32 -1.68
N LYS A 9 -62.93 -18.14 -0.68
CA LYS A 9 -61.60 -18.69 -0.37
C LYS A 9 -61.30 -19.83 -1.33
N TRP A 10 -60.04 -20.01 -1.71
CA TRP A 10 -59.44 -21.35 -1.89
C TRP A 10 -58.04 -21.36 -1.26
N SER A 11 -57.78 -22.45 -0.54
CA SER A 11 -56.65 -22.72 0.34
C SER A 11 -55.59 -23.58 -0.37
N PRO A 12 -54.44 -23.89 0.27
CA PRO A 12 -53.18 -24.25 -0.39
C PRO A 12 -53.05 -25.76 -0.66
N LEU A 13 -52.17 -26.13 -1.60
CA LEU A 13 -51.66 -27.49 -1.73
C LEU A 13 -50.20 -27.56 -1.30
N VAL A 14 -49.92 -28.58 -0.50
CA VAL A 14 -48.65 -28.93 0.14
C VAL A 14 -48.16 -30.25 -0.44
N LEU A 15 -46.83 -30.33 -0.62
CA LEU A 15 -45.96 -31.49 -0.84
C LEU A 15 -46.25 -32.45 -2.02
N THR A 16 -45.21 -32.69 -2.82
CA THR A 16 -44.47 -33.96 -2.70
C THR A 16 -43.09 -33.89 -3.37
N SER A 17 -42.17 -34.59 -2.72
CA SER A 17 -40.78 -34.91 -3.09
C SER A 17 -40.58 -35.29 -4.56
N PHE A 18 -39.39 -35.07 -5.13
CA PHE A 18 -38.73 -36.07 -5.99
C PHE A 18 -37.24 -35.72 -6.23
N ARG A 19 -36.39 -36.52 -5.58
CA ARG A 19 -35.13 -37.13 -6.07
C ARG A 19 -33.97 -36.27 -6.60
N ARG A 20 -32.88 -36.29 -5.80
CA ARG A 20 -31.50 -36.46 -6.28
C ARG A 20 -31.41 -37.66 -7.25
N LEU A 21 -30.61 -37.55 -8.31
CA LEU A 21 -29.94 -38.62 -9.07
C LEU A 21 -29.02 -37.97 -10.16
N PRO A 22 -28.04 -38.68 -10.76
CA PRO A 22 -26.63 -38.51 -10.40
C PRO A 22 -25.66 -38.23 -11.58
N CYS A 23 -24.42 -37.91 -11.21
CA CYS A 23 -23.13 -38.35 -11.77
C CYS A 23 -23.06 -38.85 -13.24
N PHE A 24 -22.34 -38.10 -14.09
CA PHE A 24 -21.48 -38.55 -15.20
C PHE A 24 -20.57 -37.34 -15.54
N ALA A 25 -19.32 -37.41 -15.97
CA ALA A 25 -18.27 -38.41 -15.96
C ALA A 25 -16.98 -37.65 -16.39
N SER A 26 -15.85 -38.13 -15.92
CA SER A 26 -14.49 -37.71 -16.24
C SER A 26 -14.24 -37.22 -17.69
N CYS A 27 -13.58 -36.07 -17.82
CA CYS A 27 -12.66 -35.83 -18.94
C CYS A 27 -11.23 -35.86 -18.40
N ARG A 28 -10.60 -37.04 -18.48
CA ARG A 28 -9.16 -37.21 -18.33
C ARG A 28 -8.50 -36.75 -19.64
N PHE A 29 -7.74 -35.66 -19.60
CA PHE A 29 -6.78 -35.35 -20.66
C PHE A 29 -5.52 -36.20 -20.44
N THR A 30 -5.49 -37.38 -21.06
CA THR A 30 -4.26 -38.16 -21.22
C THR A 30 -3.55 -37.69 -22.49
N ARG A 31 -2.52 -36.83 -22.35
CA ARG A 31 -1.56 -36.63 -23.44
C ARG A 31 -0.55 -37.77 -23.42
N LYS A 32 -0.74 -38.73 -24.32
CA LYS A 32 0.28 -39.67 -24.77
C LYS A 32 1.40 -38.88 -25.46
N MET A 33 2.62 -38.98 -24.94
CA MET A 33 3.84 -38.70 -25.71
C MET A 33 4.13 -39.90 -26.62
N PRO A 34 4.43 -39.72 -27.92
CA PRO A 34 5.09 -40.75 -28.70
C PRO A 34 6.62 -40.61 -28.57
N GLU A 35 7.27 -41.70 -28.20
CA GLU A 35 8.69 -41.96 -28.43
C GLU A 35 8.95 -42.01 -29.94
N VAL A 36 9.96 -41.25 -30.40
CA VAL A 36 10.65 -41.51 -31.66
C VAL A 36 12.14 -41.42 -31.38
N LEU A 37 12.79 -42.59 -31.43
CA LEU A 37 14.24 -42.77 -31.46
C LEU A 37 14.67 -43.14 -32.88
N ALA A 38 15.95 -42.89 -33.17
CA ALA A 38 16.72 -43.20 -34.38
C ALA A 38 16.50 -42.24 -35.57
N GLU A 39 17.49 -41.75 -36.30
CA GLU A 39 18.95 -41.99 -36.39
C GLU A 39 19.49 -40.88 -37.32
N ALA A 40 20.63 -40.25 -37.02
CA ALA A 40 21.52 -39.70 -38.04
C ALA A 40 22.90 -39.40 -37.45
N GLN A 41 23.89 -40.13 -37.97
CA GLN A 41 25.30 -40.09 -37.59
C GLN A 41 26.00 -38.84 -38.14
N ASN A 42 26.70 -38.14 -37.26
CA ASN A 42 28.10 -37.70 -37.33
C ASN A 42 28.70 -37.37 -38.72
N GLN A 43 29.11 -36.11 -38.94
CA GLN A 43 30.47 -35.74 -39.42
C GLN A 43 30.74 -34.21 -39.42
N THR A 44 31.51 -33.80 -38.40
CA THR A 44 32.68 -32.88 -38.37
C THR A 44 32.62 -31.46 -38.98
N GLY A 45 32.83 -30.46 -38.12
CA GLY A 45 33.37 -29.13 -38.47
C GLY A 45 33.38 -28.14 -37.30
N ASN A 46 34.55 -27.94 -36.69
CA ASN A 46 34.89 -27.10 -35.53
C ASN A 46 34.07 -25.81 -35.31
N VAL A 47 33.54 -25.63 -34.09
CA VAL A 47 33.41 -24.33 -33.43
C VAL A 47 33.95 -24.45 -32.01
N VAL A 48 34.93 -23.60 -31.70
CA VAL A 48 35.57 -23.49 -30.39
C VAL A 48 34.57 -22.85 -29.41
N GLU A 49 34.01 -23.64 -28.50
CA GLU A 49 33.22 -23.12 -27.38
C GLU A 49 34.15 -22.75 -26.22
N SER A 50 34.34 -21.45 -26.03
CA SER A 50 34.90 -20.90 -24.80
C SER A 50 33.92 -21.11 -23.64
N LYS A 51 34.25 -22.01 -22.72
CA LYS A 51 33.60 -22.08 -21.40
C LYS A 51 33.92 -20.81 -20.62
N LYS A 52 33.02 -19.81 -20.66
CA LYS A 52 32.89 -18.85 -19.56
C LYS A 52 31.89 -19.43 -18.57
N GLN A 53 32.41 -20.02 -17.50
CA GLN A 53 31.63 -20.23 -16.28
C GLN A 53 31.05 -18.87 -15.87
N VAL A 54 29.74 -18.72 -15.99
CA VAL A 54 29.02 -17.63 -15.35
C VAL A 54 29.05 -17.95 -13.86
N VAL A 55 30.01 -17.37 -13.17
CA VAL A 55 29.99 -17.27 -11.71
C VAL A 55 28.80 -16.38 -11.37
N VAL A 56 27.74 -16.98 -10.84
CA VAL A 56 26.62 -16.22 -10.26
C VAL A 56 27.19 -15.54 -9.02
N PRO A 57 27.19 -14.20 -8.91
CA PRO A 57 27.72 -13.54 -7.73
C PRO A 57 26.88 -13.92 -6.51
N GLU A 58 27.54 -14.19 -5.39
CA GLU A 58 26.92 -14.16 -4.05
C GLU A 58 26.02 -12.93 -3.92
N ALA A 59 24.83 -13.09 -3.34
CA ALA A 59 23.81 -12.06 -3.21
C ALA A 59 24.41 -10.72 -2.75
N THR A 60 24.60 -9.80 -3.70
CA THR A 60 25.09 -8.45 -3.42
C THR A 60 24.07 -7.75 -2.54
N ALA A 61 24.47 -7.40 -1.32
CA ALA A 61 23.71 -6.47 -0.50
C ALA A 61 23.39 -5.23 -1.35
N ARG A 62 22.10 -4.90 -1.49
CA ARG A 62 21.64 -3.78 -2.31
C ARG A 62 21.88 -2.49 -1.55
N ILE A 63 23.00 -1.84 -1.83
CA ILE A 63 23.41 -0.57 -1.21
C ILE A 63 22.63 0.57 -1.86
N THR A 64 22.07 1.46 -1.04
CA THR A 64 21.44 2.72 -1.42
C THR A 64 22.38 3.88 -1.09
N PRO A 65 23.09 4.44 -2.10
CA PRO A 65 23.92 5.62 -1.88
C PRO A 65 23.09 6.81 -1.43
N PHE A 66 23.61 7.60 -0.50
CA PHE A 66 22.99 8.86 -0.08
C PHE A 66 24.03 9.96 0.10
N LEU A 67 23.56 11.20 -0.01
CA LEU A 67 24.34 12.42 0.13
C LEU A 67 23.70 13.30 1.20
N LYS A 68 24.53 13.82 2.11
CA LYS A 68 24.16 14.88 3.04
C LYS A 68 24.39 16.23 2.39
N LEU A 69 23.38 17.09 2.37
CA LEU A 69 23.48 18.45 1.82
C LEU A 69 23.96 19.48 2.87
N SER A 70 23.99 19.08 4.13
CA SER A 70 24.38 19.93 5.26
C SER A 70 24.95 19.10 6.41
N GLU A 71 25.47 19.79 7.43
CA GLU A 71 25.92 19.17 8.68
C GLU A 71 24.75 18.66 9.54
N THR A 72 23.58 19.29 9.45
CA THR A 72 22.37 18.92 10.21
C THR A 72 21.67 17.67 9.66
N ALA A 73 21.92 17.32 8.40
CA ALA A 73 21.44 16.08 7.81
C ALA A 73 21.97 14.84 8.57
N ALA A 74 21.08 13.91 8.91
CA ALA A 74 21.45 12.70 9.64
C ALA A 74 22.33 11.75 8.81
N ASN A 75 23.26 11.05 9.48
CA ASN A 75 24.04 9.99 8.86
C ASN A 75 23.23 8.68 8.88
N LEU A 76 22.71 8.25 7.72
CA LEU A 76 21.90 7.03 7.62
C LEU A 76 22.69 5.74 7.85
N GLU A 77 24.03 5.76 7.84
CA GLU A 77 24.87 4.60 8.17
C GLU A 77 24.89 4.30 9.68
N GLU A 78 24.72 5.33 10.51
CA GLU A 78 24.76 5.24 11.97
C GLU A 78 23.38 4.95 12.58
N GLU A 79 22.33 5.13 11.80
CA GLU A 79 20.98 4.80 12.21
C GLU A 79 20.79 3.29 12.29
N THR A 80 20.05 2.83 13.30
CA THR A 80 19.71 1.42 13.45
C THR A 80 18.87 0.96 12.25
N SER A 81 19.53 0.31 11.28
CA SER A 81 18.84 -0.32 10.16
C SER A 81 18.00 -1.47 10.69
N SER A 82 16.69 -1.39 10.44
CA SER A 82 15.77 -2.50 10.64
C SER A 82 15.31 -2.99 9.27
N VAL A 83 14.76 -4.19 9.22
CA VAL A 83 14.01 -4.71 8.07
C VAL A 83 12.89 -3.75 7.60
N ALA A 84 12.42 -2.88 8.48
CA ALA A 84 11.39 -1.87 8.21
C ALA A 84 11.95 -0.54 7.67
N GLY A 85 13.25 -0.44 7.42
CA GLY A 85 13.92 0.78 6.93
C GLY A 85 14.57 1.62 8.03
N VAL A 86 15.21 2.70 7.60
CA VAL A 86 15.96 3.64 8.44
C VAL A 86 15.11 4.84 8.85
N GLN A 87 15.37 5.43 10.01
CA GLN A 87 14.69 6.66 10.43
C GLN A 87 15.20 7.85 9.61
N LEU A 88 14.27 8.71 9.21
CA LEU A 88 14.55 10.04 8.66
C LEU A 88 14.36 11.07 9.76
N ARG A 89 15.32 12.00 9.86
CA ARG A 89 15.34 13.07 10.86
C ARG A 89 15.15 14.44 10.23
N ALA A 90 14.59 15.35 11.01
CA ALA A 90 14.47 16.76 10.62
C ALA A 90 15.86 17.41 10.56
N ALA A 91 16.20 18.06 9.44
CA ALA A 91 17.42 18.84 9.30
C ALA A 91 17.21 20.32 9.70
N GLU A 92 15.97 20.72 9.94
CA GLU A 92 15.54 22.07 10.30
C GLU A 92 14.53 22.02 11.45
N GLU A 93 14.47 23.09 12.26
CA GLU A 93 13.41 23.24 13.25
C GLU A 93 12.08 23.52 12.56
N ALA A 94 11.04 22.82 12.97
CA ALA A 94 9.72 22.95 12.36
C ALA A 94 8.61 22.89 13.42
N THR A 95 7.47 23.48 13.11
CA THR A 95 6.24 23.31 13.91
C THR A 95 5.17 22.72 13.01
N VAL A 96 4.52 21.65 13.47
CA VAL A 96 3.35 21.06 12.80
C VAL A 96 2.09 21.60 13.50
N PRO A 97 1.38 22.56 12.87
CA PRO A 97 0.25 23.22 13.52
C PRO A 97 -0.88 22.24 13.82
N ALA A 98 -1.64 22.51 14.88
CA ALA A 98 -2.85 21.77 15.21
C ALA A 98 -3.80 21.71 14.00
N ARG A 99 -4.34 20.52 13.70
CA ARG A 99 -5.21 20.28 12.53
C ARG A 99 -4.59 20.76 11.22
N GLY A 100 -3.27 20.72 11.11
CA GLY A 100 -2.52 21.28 10.00
C GLY A 100 -1.47 20.34 9.44
N LYS A 101 -0.55 20.91 8.66
CA LYS A 101 0.49 20.15 7.96
C LYS A 101 1.75 20.97 7.80
N THR A 102 2.89 20.29 7.80
CA THR A 102 4.20 20.91 7.57
C THR A 102 5.07 19.97 6.75
N CYS A 103 5.81 20.54 5.80
CA CYS A 103 6.80 19.79 5.02
C CYS A 103 8.19 20.10 5.57
N ILE A 104 8.88 19.08 6.06
CA ILE A 104 10.15 19.21 6.77
C ILE A 104 11.26 18.61 5.89
N SER A 105 12.33 19.37 5.68
CA SER A 105 13.51 18.89 4.96
C SER A 105 14.32 17.91 5.80
N THR A 106 14.82 16.84 5.17
CA THR A 106 15.85 15.97 5.77
C THR A 106 17.26 16.34 5.31
N GLU A 107 17.37 17.21 4.31
CA GLU A 107 18.65 17.56 3.64
C GLU A 107 19.46 16.34 3.16
N ILE A 108 18.75 15.26 2.85
CA ILE A 108 19.31 14.03 2.29
C ILE A 108 18.87 13.92 0.83
N GLN A 109 19.79 13.56 -0.04
CA GLN A 109 19.50 12.99 -1.36
C GLN A 109 19.85 11.52 -1.35
N MET A 110 19.17 10.72 -2.17
CA MET A 110 19.46 9.28 -2.25
C MET A 110 19.36 8.77 -3.69
N ALA A 111 20.14 7.74 -3.98
CA ALA A 111 20.06 6.96 -5.22
C ALA A 111 19.47 5.59 -4.89
N ILE A 112 18.15 5.46 -4.98
CA ILE A 112 17.49 4.18 -4.73
C ILE A 112 17.77 3.24 -5.92
N PRO A 113 18.12 1.96 -5.68
CA PRO A 113 18.35 1.01 -6.76
C PRO A 113 17.15 0.85 -7.70
N GLU A 114 17.41 0.56 -8.97
CA GLU A 114 16.36 0.27 -9.95
C GLU A 114 15.54 -0.97 -9.54
N GLY A 115 14.24 -0.95 -9.82
CA GLY A 115 13.29 -1.96 -9.35
C GLY A 115 12.82 -1.75 -7.90
N PHE A 116 13.30 -0.69 -7.23
CA PHE A 116 12.91 -0.30 -5.89
C PHE A 116 12.38 1.13 -5.85
N TYR A 117 11.67 1.44 -4.76
CA TYR A 117 11.29 2.79 -4.42
C TYR A 117 11.40 3.01 -2.92
N GLY A 118 11.53 4.28 -2.53
CA GLY A 118 11.55 4.69 -1.13
C GLY A 118 10.16 5.07 -0.69
N ARG A 119 9.66 4.44 0.38
CA ARG A 119 8.38 4.84 0.97
C ARG A 119 8.60 5.65 2.22
N ILE A 120 8.02 6.84 2.29
CA ILE A 120 7.99 7.62 3.55
C ILE A 120 6.87 7.07 4.43
N ALA A 121 7.25 6.25 5.41
CA ALA A 121 6.37 5.63 6.40
C ALA A 121 6.26 6.49 7.66
N PRO A 122 5.07 6.55 8.31
CA PRO A 122 4.91 7.28 9.56
C PRO A 122 5.67 6.59 10.70
N LEU A 123 5.91 7.35 11.78
CA LEU A 123 6.43 6.82 13.04
C LEU A 123 5.28 6.57 14.01
N ASP A 124 5.25 5.37 14.57
CA ASP A 124 4.26 4.92 15.54
C ASP A 124 4.22 5.87 16.75
N THR A 125 5.39 6.35 17.21
CA THR A 125 5.51 7.29 18.33
C THR A 125 4.82 8.62 18.06
N LEU A 126 4.93 9.17 16.84
CA LEU A 126 4.30 10.43 16.45
C LEU A 126 2.79 10.25 16.24
N ALA A 127 2.37 9.13 15.67
CA ALA A 127 0.95 8.77 15.53
C ALA A 127 0.29 8.61 16.90
N GLU A 128 0.92 7.87 17.81
CA GLU A 128 0.42 7.56 19.14
C GLU A 128 0.45 8.78 20.08
N LYS A 129 1.51 9.58 20.08
CA LYS A 129 1.59 10.71 21.03
C LYS A 129 0.89 11.95 20.52
N HIS A 130 0.94 12.19 19.20
CA HIS A 130 0.61 13.50 18.63
C HIS A 130 -0.42 13.45 17.50
N MET A 131 -0.96 12.28 17.17
CA MET A 131 -1.86 12.10 16.02
C MET A 131 -1.23 12.57 14.69
N ILE A 132 0.08 12.41 14.57
CA ILE A 132 0.83 12.78 13.36
C ILE A 132 0.95 11.58 12.41
N GLN A 133 0.67 11.80 11.13
CA GLN A 133 0.91 10.84 10.05
C GLN A 133 1.71 11.46 8.90
N THR A 134 2.25 10.63 8.01
CA THR A 134 2.87 11.10 6.76
C THR A 134 1.81 11.29 5.68
N GLY A 135 1.78 12.48 5.06
CA GLY A 135 0.80 12.84 4.03
C GLY A 135 1.18 12.41 2.61
N ALA A 136 2.46 12.08 2.38
CA ALA A 136 2.96 11.59 1.10
C ALA A 136 4.20 10.72 1.30
N GLY A 137 4.48 9.80 0.37
CA GLY A 137 5.61 8.88 0.56
C GLY A 137 5.86 7.89 -0.57
N VAL A 138 6.04 8.39 -1.80
CA VAL A 138 6.60 7.63 -2.92
C VAL A 138 7.80 8.40 -3.43
N ILE A 139 8.99 7.81 -3.28
CA ILE A 139 10.27 8.33 -3.74
C ILE A 139 10.76 7.40 -4.84
N ASP A 140 10.79 7.89 -6.07
CA ASP A 140 11.17 7.11 -7.24
C ASP A 140 12.70 6.88 -7.29
N SER A 141 13.14 5.82 -7.97
CA SER A 141 14.58 5.48 -8.06
C SER A 141 15.41 6.47 -8.85
N ASP A 142 14.77 7.22 -9.76
CA ASP A 142 15.38 8.31 -10.50
C ASP A 142 15.26 9.68 -9.80
N TYR A 143 14.67 9.75 -8.59
CA TYR A 143 14.62 11.00 -7.83
C TYR A 143 15.99 11.30 -7.20
N ARG A 144 16.51 12.50 -7.46
CA ARG A 144 17.76 13.02 -6.85
C ARG A 144 17.55 14.32 -6.09
N GLY A 145 16.30 14.78 -5.96
CA GLY A 145 16.00 15.96 -5.15
C GLY A 145 16.17 15.67 -3.66
N THR A 146 16.14 16.73 -2.86
CA THR A 146 16.12 16.60 -1.41
C THR A 146 14.87 15.84 -0.97
N ILE A 147 15.04 14.82 -0.13
CA ILE A 147 13.95 14.11 0.52
C ILE A 147 13.35 15.05 1.56
N LYS A 148 12.02 15.18 1.52
CA LYS A 148 11.27 15.95 2.50
C LYS A 148 10.11 15.12 2.99
N VAL A 149 9.73 15.30 4.25
CA VAL A 149 8.65 14.57 4.90
C VAL A 149 7.49 15.52 5.12
N LEU A 150 6.34 15.21 4.51
CA LEU A 150 5.09 15.94 4.76
C LEU A 150 4.37 15.29 5.94
N LEU A 151 4.27 16.01 7.04
CA LEU A 151 3.55 15.58 8.25
C LEU A 151 2.17 16.22 8.29
N PHE A 152 1.16 15.41 8.57
CA PHE A 152 -0.21 15.83 8.87
C PHE A 152 -0.44 15.67 10.37
N ASN A 153 -0.85 16.73 11.03
CA ASN A 153 -1.23 16.72 12.44
C ASN A 153 -2.76 16.70 12.53
N TYR A 154 -3.31 15.54 12.88
CA TYR A 154 -4.74 15.40 13.13
C TYR A 154 -5.11 15.76 14.56
N GLY A 155 -4.15 16.06 15.43
CA GLY A 155 -4.38 16.50 16.79
C GLY A 155 -4.87 17.95 16.89
N THR A 156 -5.26 18.34 18.09
CA THR A 156 -5.71 19.70 18.42
C THR A 156 -4.61 20.57 18.99
N GLU A 157 -3.40 20.03 19.16
CA GLU A 157 -2.25 20.72 19.70
C GLU A 157 -1.17 20.84 18.63
N GLU A 158 -0.43 21.96 18.64
CA GLU A 158 0.76 22.09 17.81
C GLU A 158 1.89 21.19 18.32
N VAL A 159 2.77 20.78 17.41
CA VAL A 159 3.90 19.91 17.74
C VAL A 159 5.18 20.53 17.21
N LYS A 160 6.12 20.79 18.11
CA LYS A 160 7.45 21.29 17.75
C LYS A 160 8.38 20.13 17.45
N ILE A 161 9.08 20.24 16.34
CA ILE A 161 10.03 19.26 15.85
C ILE A 161 11.41 19.94 15.84
N PRO A 162 12.27 19.65 16.83
CA PRO A 162 13.63 20.17 16.82
C PRO A 162 14.48 19.49 15.74
N VAL A 163 15.59 20.12 15.36
CA VAL A 163 16.61 19.53 14.48
C VAL A 163 17.08 18.19 15.08
N GLY A 164 17.20 17.16 14.25
CA GLY A 164 17.60 15.81 14.64
C GLY A 164 16.47 14.91 15.15
N GLU A 165 15.26 15.43 15.35
CA GLU A 165 14.12 14.60 15.74
C GLU A 165 13.71 13.65 14.61
N ALA A 166 13.38 12.40 14.95
CA ALA A 166 12.91 11.43 13.97
C ALA A 166 11.48 11.79 13.54
N ILE A 167 11.26 11.88 12.22
CA ILE A 167 9.98 12.32 11.64
C ILE A 167 9.31 11.29 10.74
N ALA A 168 10.07 10.34 10.19
CA ALA A 168 9.54 9.26 9.37
C ALA A 168 10.50 8.06 9.37
N ARG A 169 10.08 6.96 8.74
CA ARG A 169 10.94 5.84 8.36
C ARG A 169 10.92 5.65 6.85
N ILE A 170 12.04 5.25 6.25
CA ILE A 170 12.12 4.96 4.81
C ILE A 170 12.52 3.51 4.54
N PRO A 171 11.56 2.58 4.46
CA PRO A 171 11.80 1.30 3.80
C PRO A 171 12.07 1.50 2.30
N ILE A 172 12.98 0.67 1.78
CA ILE A 172 13.26 0.53 0.35
C ILE A 172 12.58 -0.75 -0.11
N GLU A 173 11.57 -0.61 -0.96
CA GLU A 173 10.62 -1.69 -1.26
C GLU A 173 10.70 -2.08 -2.73
N GLU A 174 10.64 -3.38 -2.99
CA GLU A 174 10.67 -3.92 -4.35
C GLU A 174 9.31 -3.74 -5.03
N ILE A 175 9.34 -3.21 -6.25
CA ILE A 175 8.13 -2.95 -7.04
C ILE A 175 8.12 -3.78 -8.30
N TYR A 176 6.92 -4.02 -8.80
CA TYR A 176 6.72 -4.40 -10.18
C TYR A 176 6.57 -3.13 -11.01
N ALA A 177 7.31 -3.02 -12.11
CA ALA A 177 7.33 -1.81 -12.91
C ALA A 177 5.91 -1.47 -13.41
N PRO A 178 5.44 -0.22 -13.25
CA PRO A 178 4.07 0.14 -13.62
C PRO A 178 3.80 0.00 -15.13
N SER A 179 4.85 0.06 -15.95
CA SER A 179 4.79 -0.12 -17.41
C SER A 179 4.39 -1.52 -17.84
N GLU A 180 4.52 -2.51 -16.95
CA GLU A 180 4.19 -3.90 -17.23
C GLU A 180 2.76 -4.27 -16.80
N ILE A 181 2.03 -3.34 -16.17
CA ILE A 181 0.65 -3.56 -15.72
C ILE A 181 -0.30 -3.57 -16.91
N LYS A 182 -1.14 -4.61 -16.99
CA LYS A 182 -2.19 -4.71 -18.01
C LYS A 182 -3.47 -4.04 -17.52
N TRP A 183 -3.67 -2.79 -17.97
CA TRP A 183 -4.86 -2.01 -17.67
C TRP A 183 -6.02 -2.33 -18.62
N LYS A 184 -7.23 -2.38 -18.07
CA LYS A 184 -8.48 -2.50 -18.80
C LYS A 184 -9.40 -1.33 -18.42
N LYS A 185 -9.81 -0.59 -19.44
CA LYS A 185 -10.85 0.44 -19.32
C LYS A 185 -12.21 -0.22 -19.26
N LEU A 186 -13.03 0.22 -18.31
CA LEU A 186 -14.41 -0.28 -18.16
C LEU A 186 -15.42 0.57 -18.95
N ASP A 187 -15.09 1.83 -19.24
CA ASP A 187 -15.86 2.74 -20.09
C ASP A 187 -14.97 3.80 -20.75
N GLU A 188 -15.60 4.78 -21.41
CA GLU A 188 -14.92 5.88 -22.13
C GLU A 188 -14.31 6.94 -21.20
N ASN A 189 -14.78 7.09 -19.97
CA ASN A 189 -14.27 8.06 -19.00
C ASN A 189 -12.99 7.55 -18.31
N ALA A 190 -12.74 6.24 -18.36
CA ALA A 190 -11.51 5.65 -17.86
C ALA A 190 -10.29 6.14 -18.68
N THR A 191 -9.30 6.71 -17.99
CA THR A 191 -8.05 7.17 -18.60
C THR A 191 -6.91 6.26 -18.18
N LEU A 192 -6.06 5.83 -19.13
CA LEU A 192 -4.93 4.97 -18.77
C LEU A 192 -3.97 5.73 -17.86
N PRO A 193 -3.40 5.08 -16.83
CA PRO A 193 -2.50 5.76 -15.91
C PRO A 193 -1.26 6.34 -16.61
N VAL A 194 -0.84 7.52 -16.15
CA VAL A 194 0.36 8.19 -16.67
C VAL A 194 1.56 7.80 -15.83
N ILE A 195 2.61 7.31 -16.47
CA ILE A 195 3.87 6.95 -15.81
C ILE A 195 4.87 8.09 -16.05
N GLY A 196 5.42 8.65 -14.97
CA GLY A 196 6.26 9.86 -15.06
C GLY A 196 7.63 9.65 -15.71
N SER A 197 8.19 8.44 -15.60
CA SER A 197 9.48 8.05 -16.19
C SER A 197 9.60 6.53 -16.26
N GLN A 198 10.62 6.01 -16.94
CA GLN A 198 10.87 4.56 -16.99
C GLN A 198 11.14 3.93 -15.62
N LEU A 199 11.64 4.73 -14.68
CA LEU A 199 12.01 4.32 -13.33
C LEU A 199 11.00 4.78 -12.26
N ALA A 200 9.84 5.30 -12.69
CA ALA A 200 8.78 5.71 -11.79
C ALA A 200 8.18 4.51 -11.06
N ALA A 201 7.99 4.64 -9.76
CA ALA A 201 7.33 3.63 -8.93
C ALA A 201 5.81 3.70 -9.04
N GLY A 202 5.29 4.92 -9.20
CA GLY A 202 3.87 5.22 -9.28
C GLY A 202 3.37 5.41 -10.71
N ALA A 203 2.17 4.93 -10.99
CA ALA A 203 1.35 5.33 -12.13
C ALA A 203 0.23 6.26 -11.67
N ASP A 204 0.15 7.48 -12.21
CA ASP A 204 -0.88 8.46 -11.83
C ASP A 204 -2.28 7.94 -12.20
N LEU A 205 -3.16 7.80 -11.20
CA LEU A 205 -4.57 7.46 -11.36
C LEU A 205 -5.40 8.72 -11.53
N THR A 206 -6.36 8.67 -12.45
CA THR A 206 -7.27 9.77 -12.77
C THR A 206 -8.70 9.47 -12.40
N SER A 207 -9.47 10.51 -12.08
CA SER A 207 -10.92 10.39 -11.88
C SER A 207 -11.63 10.07 -13.19
N ALA A 208 -12.59 9.14 -13.16
CA ALA A 208 -13.54 8.91 -14.25
C ALA A 208 -14.90 9.58 -14.01
N GLU A 209 -15.04 10.34 -12.92
CA GLU A 209 -16.27 11.07 -12.58
C GLU A 209 -15.96 12.50 -12.12
N GLU A 210 -16.90 13.41 -12.36
CA GLU A 210 -16.89 14.72 -11.72
C GLU A 210 -17.49 14.59 -10.31
N CYS A 211 -16.78 15.09 -9.30
CA CYS A 211 -17.28 15.04 -7.93
C CYS A 211 -16.67 16.13 -7.04
N VAL A 212 -17.22 16.26 -5.83
CA VAL A 212 -16.68 17.11 -4.78
C VAL A 212 -16.30 16.23 -3.58
N VAL A 213 -15.09 16.42 -3.06
CA VAL A 213 -14.69 15.92 -1.74
C VAL A 213 -14.97 17.02 -0.72
N PRO A 214 -16.01 16.87 0.12
CA PRO A 214 -16.45 17.95 1.01
C PRO A 214 -15.37 18.31 2.03
N ALA A 215 -15.30 19.58 2.41
CA ALA A 215 -14.43 20.08 3.47
C ALA A 215 -14.57 19.26 4.75
N GLY A 216 -13.45 18.80 5.31
CA GLY A 216 -13.44 17.95 6.50
C GLY A 216 -14.11 16.57 6.33
N GLY A 217 -14.39 16.13 5.10
CA GLY A 217 -15.09 14.89 4.79
C GLY A 217 -14.32 13.96 3.87
N GLN A 218 -15.02 13.02 3.25
CA GLN A 218 -14.42 12.01 2.36
C GLN A 218 -15.29 11.71 1.14
N LYS A 219 -14.67 11.21 0.08
CA LYS A 219 -15.36 10.73 -1.12
C LYS A 219 -14.61 9.53 -1.69
N LEU A 220 -15.37 8.49 -2.03
CA LEU A 220 -14.86 7.39 -2.83
C LEU A 220 -15.03 7.76 -4.31
N VAL A 221 -13.92 7.84 -5.03
CA VAL A 221 -13.86 8.26 -6.44
C VAL A 221 -13.49 7.07 -7.31
N THR A 222 -14.26 6.82 -8.37
CA THR A 222 -13.95 5.75 -9.32
C THR A 222 -12.95 6.19 -10.39
N THR A 223 -12.08 5.27 -10.82
CA THR A 223 -11.20 5.45 -11.97
C THR A 223 -11.74 4.79 -13.24
N ASN A 224 -12.76 3.92 -13.09
CA ASN A 224 -13.26 3.01 -14.13
C ASN A 224 -12.16 2.21 -14.86
N LEU A 225 -11.02 2.03 -14.20
CA LEU A 225 -9.95 1.12 -14.61
C LEU A 225 -10.01 -0.12 -13.75
N CYS A 226 -9.74 -1.27 -14.36
CA CYS A 226 -9.28 -2.45 -13.63
C CYS A 226 -7.92 -2.88 -14.18
N ALA A 227 -7.19 -3.68 -13.42
CA ALA A 227 -5.92 -4.23 -13.83
C ALA A 227 -5.74 -5.61 -13.25
N ASP A 228 -5.10 -6.47 -14.04
CA ASP A 228 -4.61 -7.76 -13.58
C ASP A 228 -3.19 -7.57 -13.05
N PHE A 229 -2.90 -8.16 -11.90
CA PHE A 229 -1.57 -8.09 -11.29
C PHE A 229 -0.85 -9.44 -11.51
N PRO A 230 0.48 -9.44 -11.70
CA PRO A 230 1.28 -10.66 -11.63
C PRO A 230 1.11 -11.35 -10.27
N GLU A 231 1.36 -12.66 -10.19
CA GLU A 231 1.31 -13.38 -8.91
C GLU A 231 2.19 -12.71 -7.84
N ASP A 232 1.75 -12.83 -6.59
CA ASP A 232 2.41 -12.26 -5.41
C ASP A 232 2.55 -10.74 -5.43
N CYS A 233 1.72 -10.05 -6.22
CA CYS A 233 1.66 -8.59 -6.23
C CYS A 233 0.31 -8.05 -5.73
N TYR A 234 0.36 -6.91 -5.04
CA TYR A 234 -0.81 -6.13 -4.68
C TYR A 234 -0.63 -4.65 -5.03
N GLY A 235 -1.73 -3.97 -5.32
CA GLY A 235 -1.74 -2.55 -5.60
C GLY A 235 -1.76 -1.71 -4.34
N ARG A 236 -0.86 -0.74 -4.24
CA ARG A 236 -0.91 0.34 -3.25
C ARG A 236 -1.37 1.63 -3.92
N ILE A 237 -2.52 2.14 -3.52
CA ILE A 237 -2.99 3.47 -3.90
C ILE A 237 -2.39 4.45 -2.89
N ALA A 238 -1.47 5.28 -3.37
CA ALA A 238 -0.74 6.23 -2.56
C ALA A 238 -1.11 7.68 -2.90
N PRO A 239 -1.00 8.61 -1.93
CA PRO A 239 -1.25 10.02 -2.15
C PRO A 239 -0.22 10.63 -3.11
N ARG A 240 -0.66 11.67 -3.83
CA ARG A 240 0.21 12.53 -4.63
C ARG A 240 0.65 13.70 -3.77
N SER A 241 1.96 13.91 -3.71
CA SER A 241 2.59 14.86 -2.79
C SER A 241 2.08 16.30 -2.99
N GLY A 242 1.80 16.70 -4.23
CA GLY A 242 1.20 18.00 -4.55
C GLY A 242 -0.23 18.19 -4.03
N LEU A 243 -1.10 17.16 -4.10
CA LEU A 243 -2.46 17.24 -3.56
C LEU A 243 -2.45 17.25 -2.03
N ALA A 244 -1.61 16.41 -1.42
CA ALA A 244 -1.43 16.37 0.01
C ALA A 244 -0.93 17.72 0.56
N ALA A 245 0.15 18.26 -0.01
CA ALA A 245 0.73 19.52 0.43
C ALA A 245 -0.18 20.72 0.15
N LYS A 246 -0.70 20.88 -1.08
CA LYS A 246 -1.43 22.09 -1.48
C LYS A 246 -2.91 22.07 -1.08
N LYS A 247 -3.56 20.91 -1.14
CA LYS A 247 -5.01 20.77 -0.95
C LYS A 247 -5.41 20.02 0.32
N PHE A 248 -4.43 19.51 1.08
CA PHE A 248 -4.67 18.72 2.30
C PHE A 248 -5.51 17.45 2.04
N ILE A 249 -5.31 16.84 0.88
CA ILE A 249 -6.00 15.62 0.49
C ILE A 249 -5.14 14.42 0.86
N HIS A 250 -5.72 13.50 1.63
CA HIS A 250 -5.12 12.21 2.00
C HIS A 250 -5.81 11.07 1.25
N VAL A 251 -5.08 9.98 1.01
CA VAL A 251 -5.63 8.77 0.39
C VAL A 251 -5.85 7.71 1.47
N GLY A 252 -7.11 7.32 1.66
CA GLY A 252 -7.52 6.28 2.60
C GLY A 252 -7.60 4.89 1.97
N GLY A 253 -7.54 3.85 2.80
CA GLY A 253 -7.88 2.49 2.36
C GLY A 253 -6.99 1.96 1.22
N GLY A 254 -5.75 2.42 1.12
CA GLY A 254 -4.90 2.33 -0.08
C GLY A 254 -4.41 0.94 -0.50
N VAL A 255 -5.08 -0.14 -0.12
CA VAL A 255 -4.75 -1.51 -0.55
C VAL A 255 -5.77 -1.96 -1.59
N CYS A 256 -5.28 -2.30 -2.78
CA CYS A 256 -6.04 -2.81 -3.90
C CYS A 256 -5.53 -4.20 -4.27
N ALA A 257 -6.42 -5.18 -4.33
CA ALA A 257 -6.08 -6.52 -4.83
C ALA A 257 -6.64 -6.69 -6.25
N ALA A 258 -6.00 -7.53 -7.06
CA ALA A 258 -6.42 -7.77 -8.44
C ALA A 258 -7.86 -8.29 -8.45
N ARG A 259 -8.76 -7.51 -9.07
CA ARG A 259 -10.16 -7.86 -9.25
C ARG A 259 -10.61 -7.31 -10.59
N ASN A 260 -11.54 -8.02 -11.23
CA ASN A 260 -12.28 -7.52 -12.39
C ASN A 260 -13.28 -6.40 -12.02
N GLU A 261 -12.95 -5.60 -11.00
CA GLU A 261 -13.76 -4.51 -10.47
C GLU A 261 -13.01 -3.18 -10.65
N PRO A 262 -13.73 -2.05 -10.78
CA PRO A 262 -13.09 -0.74 -10.88
C PRO A 262 -12.21 -0.46 -9.65
N ILE A 263 -10.98 -0.03 -9.88
CA ILE A 263 -10.11 0.56 -8.87
C ILE A 263 -10.73 1.88 -8.44
N ARG A 264 -10.92 2.05 -7.13
CA ARG A 264 -11.50 3.26 -6.53
C ARG A 264 -10.53 3.86 -5.53
N VAL A 265 -10.49 5.18 -5.48
CA VAL A 265 -9.62 5.96 -4.62
C VAL A 265 -10.48 6.63 -3.55
N LEU A 266 -10.24 6.31 -2.28
CA LEU A 266 -10.87 7.03 -1.17
C LEU A 266 -10.03 8.26 -0.85
N LEU A 267 -10.62 9.44 -0.98
CA LEU A 267 -9.99 10.71 -0.65
C LEU A 267 -10.59 11.27 0.63
N PHE A 268 -9.74 11.59 1.59
CA PHE A 268 -10.08 12.41 2.76
C PHE A 268 -9.64 13.85 2.50
N ASN A 269 -10.55 14.80 2.72
CA ASN A 269 -10.26 16.22 2.66
C ASN A 269 -10.15 16.77 4.07
N HIS A 270 -8.92 17.09 4.50
CA HIS A 270 -8.66 17.67 5.82
C HIS A 270 -8.61 19.20 5.80
N SER A 271 -8.86 19.83 4.65
CA SER A 271 -8.98 21.27 4.55
C SER A 271 -10.38 21.76 4.96
N GLN A 272 -10.52 23.09 5.06
CA GLN A 272 -11.80 23.77 5.31
C GLN A 272 -12.51 24.16 4.00
N GLU A 273 -11.99 23.76 2.84
CA GLU A 273 -12.54 24.08 1.54
C GLU A 273 -12.94 22.80 0.80
N ASP A 274 -14.04 22.87 0.06
CA ASP A 274 -14.44 21.77 -0.82
C ASP A 274 -13.40 21.57 -1.93
N PHE A 275 -13.11 20.30 -2.24
CA PHE A 275 -12.19 19.94 -3.31
C PHE A 275 -12.95 19.36 -4.50
N THR A 276 -13.11 20.15 -5.55
CA THR A 276 -13.73 19.74 -6.81
C THR A 276 -12.74 18.94 -7.65
N ILE A 277 -13.23 17.84 -8.22
CA ILE A 277 -12.50 16.93 -9.09
C ILE A 277 -13.29 16.83 -10.40
N ALA A 278 -12.65 17.15 -11.52
CA ALA A 278 -13.18 16.91 -12.85
C ALA A 278 -12.77 15.53 -13.38
N VAL A 279 -13.48 15.06 -14.41
CA VAL A 279 -13.05 13.86 -15.16
C VAL A 279 -11.65 14.11 -15.75
N GLY A 280 -10.75 13.15 -15.57
CA GLY A 280 -9.36 13.23 -16.02
C GLY A 280 -8.38 13.84 -15.01
N ASP A 281 -8.86 14.43 -13.90
CA ASP A 281 -7.97 14.94 -12.85
C ASP A 281 -7.19 13.82 -12.18
N ARG A 282 -5.88 14.04 -11.97
CA ARG A 282 -4.99 13.08 -11.31
C ARG A 282 -5.15 13.12 -9.79
N ILE A 283 -5.76 12.09 -9.23
CA ILE A 283 -6.22 12.05 -7.83
C ILE A 283 -5.32 11.23 -6.89
N ALA A 284 -4.61 10.23 -7.41
CA ALA A 284 -3.73 9.36 -6.63
C ALA A 284 -2.64 8.78 -7.55
N GLN A 285 -1.72 8.00 -6.98
CA GLN A 285 -0.79 7.20 -7.74
C GLN A 285 -0.86 5.74 -7.31
N PHE A 286 -0.68 4.83 -8.25
CA PHE A 286 -0.73 3.39 -8.05
C PHE A 286 0.70 2.83 -8.06
N VAL A 287 1.09 2.17 -6.99
CA VAL A 287 2.37 1.46 -6.89
C VAL A 287 2.07 -0.03 -6.81
N LEU A 288 2.62 -0.83 -7.72
CA LEU A 288 2.45 -2.28 -7.69
C LEU A 288 3.55 -2.91 -6.85
N GLN A 289 3.17 -3.40 -5.67
CA GLN A 289 4.08 -3.91 -4.66
C GLN A 289 4.25 -5.41 -4.81
N LYS A 290 5.49 -5.89 -4.64
CA LYS A 290 5.75 -7.32 -4.47
C LYS A 290 5.52 -7.70 -3.01
N ALA A 291 4.59 -8.60 -2.78
CA ALA A 291 4.39 -9.22 -1.49
C ALA A 291 5.29 -10.45 -1.33
N ALA A 292 5.41 -10.90 -0.09
CA ALA A 292 5.97 -12.22 0.17
C ALA A 292 5.13 -13.29 -0.54
N PRO A 293 5.73 -14.20 -1.33
CA PRO A 293 5.06 -15.43 -1.76
C PRO A 293 4.81 -16.23 -0.50
N THR A 294 3.65 -16.07 0.12
CA THR A 294 3.49 -16.53 1.49
C THR A 294 3.31 -18.04 1.45
N ALA A 295 4.36 -18.79 1.82
CA ALA A 295 4.17 -20.04 2.52
C ALA A 295 3.48 -19.68 3.84
N ALA A 296 2.15 -19.66 3.83
CA ALA A 296 1.38 -19.64 5.06
C ALA A 296 1.92 -20.77 5.94
N ARG A 297 2.09 -20.50 7.24
CA ARG A 297 2.28 -21.61 8.17
C ARG A 297 1.07 -22.54 8.07
N SER A 298 1.30 -23.83 8.34
CA SER A 298 0.25 -24.86 8.43
C SER A 298 -0.95 -24.45 9.31
N ASP A 299 -0.76 -23.48 10.20
CA ASP A 299 -1.77 -23.02 11.14
C ASP A 299 -2.67 -21.90 10.61
N ASP A 300 -2.36 -21.28 9.47
CA ASP A 300 -3.17 -20.21 8.86
C ASP A 300 -3.90 -20.66 7.58
N VAL A 301 -3.57 -21.86 7.12
CA VAL A 301 -4.28 -22.55 6.03
C VAL A 301 -4.91 -23.84 6.56
N ASP A 302 -5.96 -24.31 5.92
CA ASP A 302 -6.53 -25.62 6.20
C ASP A 302 -5.69 -26.75 5.58
N GLU A 303 -6.14 -28.00 5.74
CA GLU A 303 -5.49 -29.20 5.19
C GLU A 303 -5.34 -29.19 3.65
N ASN A 304 -6.08 -28.31 2.96
CA ASN A 304 -6.04 -28.14 1.51
C ASN A 304 -5.18 -26.94 1.08
N GLY A 305 -4.58 -26.21 2.03
CA GLY A 305 -3.80 -25.00 1.74
C GLY A 305 -4.64 -23.74 1.56
N GLU A 306 -5.94 -23.78 1.88
CA GLU A 306 -6.85 -22.63 1.79
C GLU A 306 -6.81 -21.77 3.06
N PRO A 307 -6.87 -20.43 2.98
CA PRO A 307 -6.79 -19.57 4.16
C PRO A 307 -7.90 -19.81 5.18
N LYS A 308 -7.56 -19.88 6.47
CA LYS A 308 -8.55 -19.89 7.56
C LYS A 308 -9.32 -18.57 7.60
N ALA A 309 -10.50 -18.54 8.24
CA ALA A 309 -11.46 -17.42 8.23
C ALA A 309 -10.90 -16.02 8.62
N LYS A 310 -9.73 -15.95 9.28
CA LYS A 310 -9.05 -14.70 9.65
C LYS A 310 -8.08 -14.19 8.57
N CYS A 311 -7.85 -14.95 7.51
CA CYS A 311 -6.96 -14.61 6.40
C CYS A 311 -7.74 -14.58 5.10
N ALA A 312 -7.31 -13.73 4.16
CA ALA A 312 -7.80 -13.73 2.79
C ALA A 312 -6.60 -13.87 1.84
N ARG A 313 -6.74 -14.68 0.79
CA ARG A 313 -5.74 -14.78 -0.27
C ARG A 313 -6.31 -14.21 -1.55
N THR A 314 -5.57 -13.33 -2.19
CA THR A 314 -5.94 -12.81 -3.51
C THR A 314 -4.66 -12.61 -4.30
N ASN A 315 -4.60 -13.20 -5.50
CA ASN A 315 -3.46 -13.08 -6.40
C ASN A 315 -2.13 -13.53 -5.75
N GLY A 316 -2.12 -14.67 -5.06
CA GLY A 316 -0.95 -15.18 -4.30
C GLY A 316 -0.71 -14.50 -2.96
N VAL A 317 -1.07 -13.22 -2.83
CA VAL A 317 -0.88 -12.38 -1.63
C VAL A 317 -1.83 -12.77 -0.50
N MET A 318 -1.27 -12.92 0.71
CA MET A 318 -2.02 -13.17 1.93
C MET A 318 -2.25 -11.88 2.73
N PHE A 319 -3.51 -11.61 3.05
CA PHE A 319 -3.97 -10.51 3.89
C PHE A 319 -4.48 -11.09 5.20
N VAL A 320 -3.75 -10.87 6.30
CA VAL A 320 -4.12 -11.42 7.62
C VAL A 320 -4.87 -10.36 8.39
N LYS A 321 -6.14 -10.60 8.72
CA LYS A 321 -6.94 -9.64 9.48
C LYS A 321 -6.49 -9.62 10.93
N ILE A 322 -6.31 -8.42 11.45
CA ILE A 322 -6.06 -8.17 12.87
C ILE A 322 -7.39 -7.88 13.52
N ALA A 323 -7.69 -8.60 14.58
CA ALA A 323 -8.94 -8.48 15.31
C ALA A 323 -8.75 -7.66 16.59
N ALA A 324 -9.78 -6.92 17.00
CA ALA A 324 -9.79 -6.20 18.25
C ALA A 324 -9.61 -7.18 19.44
N PRO A 325 -8.61 -6.98 20.32
CA PRO A 325 -8.36 -7.86 21.46
C PRO A 325 -9.42 -7.73 22.56
N SER A 326 -10.08 -6.58 22.63
CA SER A 326 -11.17 -6.25 23.56
C SER A 326 -12.05 -5.17 22.95
N GLU A 327 -13.18 -4.88 23.58
CA GLU A 327 -14.05 -3.78 23.17
C GLU A 327 -13.37 -2.42 23.42
N PHE A 328 -13.43 -1.52 22.44
CA PHE A 328 -12.98 -0.13 22.59
C PHE A 328 -13.73 0.82 21.65
N THR A 329 -13.65 2.12 21.93
CA THR A 329 -14.29 3.17 21.11
C THR A 329 -13.25 4.14 20.58
N VAL A 330 -13.46 4.60 19.34
CA VAL A 330 -12.69 5.67 18.72
C VAL A 330 -13.60 6.87 18.50
N GLU A 331 -13.36 7.93 19.28
CA GLU A 331 -14.13 9.18 19.22
C GLU A 331 -14.03 9.87 17.86
N PRO A 332 -15.03 10.68 17.46
CA PRO A 332 -14.97 11.48 16.24
C PRO A 332 -13.71 12.34 16.19
N ARG A 333 -13.02 12.36 15.05
CA ARG A 333 -11.77 13.12 14.87
C ARG A 333 -10.68 12.80 15.90
N GLY A 334 -10.76 11.61 16.52
CA GLY A 334 -9.87 11.11 17.56
C GLY A 334 -9.02 9.93 17.11
N LYS A 335 -8.35 9.29 18.07
CA LYS A 335 -7.62 8.04 17.87
C LYS A 335 -7.79 7.09 19.04
N ALA A 336 -7.52 5.81 18.81
CA ALA A 336 -7.29 4.82 19.84
C ALA A 336 -6.01 4.06 19.52
N THR A 337 -5.24 3.69 20.56
CA THR A 337 -4.07 2.82 20.40
C THR A 337 -4.38 1.50 21.09
N VAL A 338 -4.25 0.41 20.34
CA VAL A 338 -4.60 -0.93 20.80
C VAL A 338 -3.38 -1.82 20.71
N SER A 339 -2.96 -2.40 21.83
CA SER A 339 -1.90 -3.41 21.84
C SER A 339 -2.46 -4.72 21.31
N VAL A 340 -1.87 -5.19 20.23
CA VAL A 340 -2.21 -6.47 19.62
C VAL A 340 -1.00 -7.40 19.69
N ASP A 341 -1.29 -8.65 20.04
CA ASP A 341 -0.28 -9.67 19.99
C ASP A 341 -0.20 -10.21 18.56
N ILE A 342 0.89 -9.86 17.86
CA ILE A 342 1.21 -10.38 16.52
C ILE A 342 2.31 -11.44 16.66
N THR A 343 2.24 -12.27 17.71
CA THR A 343 3.05 -13.50 17.82
C THR A 343 2.80 -14.48 16.64
N GLN A 344 1.85 -14.17 15.75
CA GLN A 344 1.82 -14.70 14.39
C GLN A 344 3.14 -14.38 13.67
N THR A 345 3.90 -15.42 13.40
CA THR A 345 5.29 -15.32 12.99
C THR A 345 5.45 -14.76 11.59
N ILE A 346 5.90 -13.52 11.51
CA ILE A 346 6.55 -12.95 10.34
C ILE A 346 7.75 -13.86 10.02
N PRO A 347 7.82 -14.47 8.83
CA PRO A 347 8.94 -15.33 8.49
C PRO A 347 10.27 -14.56 8.55
N GLU A 348 11.37 -15.26 8.83
CA GLU A 348 12.70 -14.64 8.82
C GLU A 348 12.98 -14.01 7.44
N GLY A 349 13.49 -12.78 7.43
CA GLY A 349 13.66 -12.02 6.19
C GLY A 349 12.37 -11.39 5.64
N TYR A 350 11.34 -11.20 6.47
CA TYR A 350 10.12 -10.45 6.12
C TYR A 350 9.77 -9.43 7.22
N TYR A 351 8.93 -8.46 6.85
CA TYR A 351 8.21 -7.60 7.78
C TYR A 351 6.72 -7.58 7.43
N ALA A 352 5.88 -7.18 8.38
CA ALA A 352 4.46 -6.98 8.11
C ALA A 352 4.11 -5.49 8.12
N ARG A 353 3.41 -5.05 7.08
CA ARG A 353 2.77 -3.74 7.03
C ARG A 353 1.39 -3.85 7.65
N VAL A 354 1.08 -2.97 8.61
CA VAL A 354 -0.29 -2.74 9.06
C VAL A 354 -0.97 -1.80 8.06
N ALA A 355 -2.06 -2.27 7.47
CA ALA A 355 -2.84 -1.51 6.50
C ALA A 355 -4.32 -1.43 6.91
N PRO A 356 -5.03 -0.35 6.54
CA PRO A 356 -6.44 -0.20 6.85
C PRO A 356 -7.27 -1.21 6.08
N LEU A 357 -8.41 -1.60 6.66
CA LEU A 357 -9.45 -2.32 5.92
C LEU A 357 -10.24 -1.33 5.07
N PHE A 358 -10.28 -1.55 3.75
CA PHE A 358 -10.99 -0.66 2.83
C PHE A 358 -12.46 -0.43 3.22
N SER A 359 -13.13 -1.45 3.78
CA SER A 359 -14.50 -1.32 4.27
C SER A 359 -14.66 -0.38 5.46
N LEU A 360 -13.69 -0.36 6.39
CA LEU A 360 -13.72 0.52 7.56
C LEU A 360 -13.40 1.97 7.16
N ALA A 361 -12.41 2.15 6.28
CA ALA A 361 -12.07 3.47 5.75
C ALA A 361 -13.27 4.10 5.03
N THR A 362 -13.90 3.35 4.11
CA THR A 362 -15.03 3.86 3.32
C THR A 362 -16.31 4.08 4.13
N LYS A 363 -16.68 3.14 5.02
CA LYS A 363 -17.97 3.21 5.74
C LYS A 363 -17.90 4.01 7.04
N ASN A 364 -16.75 4.02 7.69
CA ASN A 364 -16.60 4.57 9.04
C ASN A 364 -15.53 5.66 9.12
N SER A 365 -14.88 6.01 8.01
CA SER A 365 -13.78 6.99 7.99
C SER A 365 -12.62 6.59 8.92
N ILE A 366 -12.43 5.29 9.10
CA ILE A 366 -11.38 4.73 9.94
C ILE A 366 -10.13 4.45 9.12
N ASP A 367 -9.02 5.05 9.52
CA ASP A 367 -7.69 4.76 8.98
C ASP A 367 -6.78 4.21 10.09
N VAL A 368 -5.62 3.69 9.71
CA VAL A 368 -4.63 3.16 10.66
C VAL A 368 -3.29 3.87 10.52
N GLY A 369 -2.65 4.13 11.65
CA GLY A 369 -1.24 4.51 11.73
C GLY A 369 -0.40 3.41 11.10
N GLY A 370 0.38 3.79 10.09
CA GLY A 370 1.15 2.86 9.27
C GLY A 370 2.33 2.28 10.02
N ASN A 371 2.08 1.24 10.81
CA ASN A 371 3.13 0.55 11.54
C ASN A 371 3.80 -0.50 10.63
N LEU A 372 5.13 -0.51 10.68
CA LEU A 372 5.93 -1.60 10.17
C LEU A 372 6.28 -2.47 11.35
N VAL A 373 5.75 -3.70 11.34
CA VAL A 373 5.82 -4.61 12.46
C VAL A 373 6.81 -5.71 12.16
N THR A 374 7.61 -6.03 13.17
CA THR A 374 8.45 -7.23 13.27
C THR A 374 7.91 -8.13 14.39
N ASN A 375 8.35 -9.39 14.47
CA ASN A 375 7.83 -10.36 15.44
C ASN A 375 7.79 -9.78 16.88
N GLY A 376 6.64 -9.95 17.55
CA GLY A 376 6.43 -9.50 18.94
C GLY A 376 5.05 -8.87 19.17
N SER A 377 4.88 -8.29 20.36
CA SER A 377 3.73 -7.42 20.63
C SER A 377 3.91 -6.07 19.94
N THR A 378 2.85 -5.55 19.33
CA THR A 378 2.86 -4.22 18.71
C THR A 378 1.62 -3.46 19.10
N SER A 379 1.69 -2.13 19.11
CA SER A 379 0.52 -1.28 19.20
C SER A 379 0.04 -0.96 17.79
N ILE A 380 -1.27 -0.77 17.61
CA ILE A 380 -1.85 -0.23 16.37
C ILE A 380 -2.62 1.02 16.76
N THR A 381 -2.26 2.14 16.14
CA THR A 381 -3.04 3.37 16.27
C THR A 381 -4.11 3.42 15.19
N ILE A 382 -5.35 3.60 15.60
CA ILE A 382 -6.52 3.73 14.73
C ILE A 382 -6.97 5.17 14.78
N PHE A 383 -7.19 5.77 13.61
CA PHE A 383 -7.67 7.14 13.45
C PHE A 383 -9.12 7.13 13.00
N ASN A 384 -9.93 7.98 13.62
CA ASN A 384 -11.28 8.25 13.14
C ASN A 384 -11.29 9.64 12.51
N HIS A 385 -11.33 9.69 11.18
CA HIS A 385 -11.47 10.95 10.43
C HIS A 385 -12.93 11.42 10.32
N GLY A 386 -13.88 10.57 10.72
CA GLY A 386 -15.31 10.84 10.66
C GLY A 386 -15.83 11.73 11.79
N GLY A 387 -17.06 12.18 11.61
CA GLY A 387 -17.82 12.95 12.61
C GLY A 387 -18.64 12.08 13.58
N VAL A 388 -18.52 10.75 13.50
CA VAL A 388 -19.30 9.79 14.30
C VAL A 388 -18.35 8.85 15.01
N GLU A 389 -18.62 8.55 16.28
CA GLU A 389 -17.83 7.58 17.06
C GLU A 389 -17.91 6.19 16.43
N LYS A 390 -16.84 5.41 16.54
CA LYS A 390 -16.82 4.01 16.13
C LYS A 390 -16.47 3.13 17.31
N LYS A 391 -17.43 2.33 17.74
CA LYS A 391 -17.24 1.23 18.68
C LYS A 391 -16.77 -0.03 17.94
N PHE A 392 -15.74 -0.68 18.46
CA PHE A 392 -15.24 -1.97 18.02
C PHE A 392 -15.54 -3.02 19.09
N GLU A 393 -16.17 -4.11 18.67
CA GLU A 393 -16.38 -5.28 19.53
C GLU A 393 -15.13 -6.16 19.55
N LYS A 394 -14.98 -6.97 20.61
CA LYS A 394 -13.92 -7.99 20.64
C LYS A 394 -14.04 -8.90 19.41
N ASP A 395 -12.90 -9.25 18.83
CA ASP A 395 -12.76 -10.06 17.62
C ASP A 395 -13.25 -9.38 16.31
N GLU A 396 -13.74 -8.13 16.36
CA GLU A 396 -14.04 -7.35 15.15
C GLU A 396 -12.73 -7.03 14.38
N PRO A 397 -12.67 -7.21 13.05
CA PRO A 397 -11.50 -6.83 12.27
C PRO A 397 -11.24 -5.32 12.33
N ILE A 398 -10.03 -4.91 12.70
CA ILE A 398 -9.62 -3.50 12.85
C ILE A 398 -8.60 -3.07 11.80
N ALA A 399 -7.78 -4.00 11.30
CA ALA A 399 -6.72 -3.77 10.33
C ALA A 399 -6.38 -5.07 9.60
N GLN A 400 -5.42 -5.00 8.68
CA GLN A 400 -4.84 -6.18 8.03
C GLN A 400 -3.32 -6.07 7.97
N LEU A 401 -2.65 -7.22 8.04
CA LEU A 401 -1.22 -7.38 7.78
C LEU A 401 -1.00 -7.80 6.33
N ILE A 402 0.00 -7.19 5.73
CA ILE A 402 0.53 -7.59 4.42
C ILE A 402 2.02 -7.88 4.63
N PHE A 403 2.45 -9.09 4.30
CA PHE A 403 3.85 -9.48 4.41
C PHE A 403 4.62 -9.01 3.19
N GLU A 404 5.73 -8.34 3.44
CA GLU A 404 6.64 -7.83 2.43
C GLU A 404 8.04 -8.35 2.71
N LYS A 405 8.78 -8.63 1.63
CA LYS A 405 10.14 -9.15 1.74
C LYS A 405 11.01 -8.10 2.42
N ALA A 406 11.66 -8.51 3.50
CA ALA A 406 12.63 -7.69 4.18
C ALA A 406 14.02 -7.95 3.63
N GLU A 407 14.52 -7.00 2.85
CA GLU A 407 15.96 -6.81 2.73
C GLU A 407 16.26 -5.56 3.53
N ALA A 408 17.03 -5.70 4.62
CA ALA A 408 17.47 -4.54 5.39
C ALA A 408 18.24 -3.63 4.43
N PRO A 409 17.75 -2.42 4.16
CA PRO A 409 18.44 -1.54 3.23
C PRO A 409 19.80 -1.18 3.84
N SER A 410 20.85 -1.36 3.03
CA SER A 410 22.18 -0.83 3.36
C SER A 410 22.25 0.57 2.77
N PHE A 411 22.63 1.55 3.58
CA PHE A 411 22.87 2.91 3.12
C PHE A 411 24.38 3.14 3.08
N LYS A 412 24.83 3.93 2.09
CA LYS A 412 26.25 4.30 1.97
C LYS A 412 26.39 5.79 1.70
N LEU A 413 27.12 6.49 2.55
CA LEU A 413 27.41 7.90 2.37
C LEU A 413 28.31 8.09 1.13
N GLN A 414 28.01 9.10 0.32
CA GLN A 414 28.79 9.51 -0.84
C GLN A 414 29.00 11.03 -0.82
N GLU A 415 30.08 11.46 -1.46
CA GLU A 415 30.36 12.90 -1.67
C GLU A 415 29.56 13.48 -2.83
N SER A 416 29.11 12.63 -3.76
CA SER A 416 28.28 13.01 -4.90
C SER A 416 27.41 11.85 -5.36
N LEU A 417 26.25 12.15 -5.95
CA LEU A 417 25.39 11.18 -6.63
C LEU A 417 25.35 11.46 -8.13
N GLU A 418 25.17 10.42 -8.93
CA GLU A 418 24.96 10.58 -10.38
C GLU A 418 23.69 11.41 -10.64
N GLU A 419 23.81 12.36 -11.57
CA GLU A 419 22.68 13.16 -12.01
C GLU A 419 21.66 12.30 -12.77
N THR A 420 20.38 12.61 -12.56
CA THR A 420 19.29 12.01 -13.32
C THR A 420 18.53 13.12 -14.05
N THR A 421 17.85 12.78 -15.13
CA THR A 421 17.00 13.70 -15.90
C THR A 421 15.88 14.35 -15.08
N ARG A 422 15.62 13.86 -13.86
CA ARG A 422 14.58 14.33 -12.94
C ARG A 422 15.09 15.29 -11.85
N GLY A 423 16.36 15.73 -11.92
CA GLY A 423 17.05 16.51 -10.88
C GLY A 423 16.67 18.01 -10.77
N SER A 424 16.55 18.47 -9.52
CA SER A 424 16.40 19.85 -8.97
C SER A 424 15.00 20.50 -8.87
N GLY A 425 13.96 19.95 -9.51
CA GLY A 425 12.59 20.44 -9.31
C GLY A 425 11.97 19.89 -8.02
N GLY A 426 12.07 20.63 -6.91
CA GLY A 426 11.56 20.24 -5.59
C GLY A 426 10.14 19.64 -5.62
N PHE A 427 9.88 18.71 -4.69
CA PHE A 427 8.59 18.03 -4.50
C PHE A 427 7.89 17.65 -5.83
N GLY A 428 8.43 16.63 -6.50
CA GLY A 428 7.87 16.10 -7.75
C GLY A 428 7.54 17.18 -8.77
N SER A 429 8.53 17.84 -9.38
CA SER A 429 8.32 18.80 -10.49
C SER A 429 7.33 19.95 -10.24
N THR A 430 6.90 20.19 -8.99
CA THR A 430 5.98 21.28 -8.69
C THR A 430 6.61 22.17 -7.64
N GLY A 431 7.35 23.18 -8.11
CA GLY A 431 8.05 24.17 -7.28
C GLY A 431 7.19 24.73 -6.16
N VAL A 432 7.35 24.17 -4.96
CA VAL A 432 6.88 24.78 -3.72
C VAL A 432 8.09 25.46 -3.11
N SER A 433 8.22 26.76 -3.34
CA SER A 433 9.02 27.64 -2.49
C SER A 433 8.33 27.72 -1.13
N SER A 434 9.10 27.48 -0.06
CA SER A 434 8.70 27.81 1.30
C SER A 434 8.41 29.30 1.38
N SER A 435 7.14 29.65 1.61
CA SER A 435 6.70 30.99 2.00
C SER A 435 5.88 30.87 3.25
#